data_AF-A0A2M7B3S4-F1
#
_entry.id   AF-A0A2M7B3S4-F1
#
_cell.length_a   1.000
_cell.length_b   1.000
_cell.length_c   1.000
_cell.angle_alpha   90.00
_cell.angle_beta   90.00
_cell.angle_gamma   90.00
#
_symmetry.space_group_name_H-M   'P 1'
#
loop_
_entity.id
_entity.type
_entity.pdbx_description
1 polymer ?
#
loop_
_entity_poly.entity_id
_entity_poly.type
_entity_poly.pdbx_seq_one_letter_code
_entity_poly.pdbx_strand_id
1 'polypeptide(L)'
;MIETFPLRKGRRWAWLVAALILLAASAGVKIYGITLAYLGWKRYGAAVVGESLFWPLVIAAGLFLSFLIFAGIAYANWVKAILLYQNGFAYKDRRGLHPWRWRDVAALRMAVTRHDVFGINTGATHAYTVENRSGNRLALNDSFSR
;
A
#
# COMPACT_ATOMS: atom_id res chain seq x y z
N MET A 1 16.76 11.28 25.04
CA MET A 1 15.32 11.19 24.73
C MET A 1 15.17 10.44 23.41
N ILE A 2 14.33 9.40 23.36
CA ILE A 2 14.07 8.63 22.13
C ILE A 2 12.71 9.07 21.63
N GLU A 3 12.67 9.76 20.49
CA GLU A 3 11.42 10.16 19.88
C GLU A 3 11.04 9.16 18.79
N THR A 4 9.85 8.57 18.94
CA THR A 4 9.31 7.62 17.96
C THR A 4 8.39 8.39 17.02
N PHE A 5 8.74 8.43 15.73
CA PHE A 5 7.90 9.06 14.71
C PHE A 5 7.19 7.95 13.93
N PRO A 6 5.91 7.67 14.21
CA PRO A 6 5.16 6.72 13.40
C PRO A 6 4.99 7.30 11.99
N LEU A 7 5.54 6.60 10.99
CA LEU A 7 5.26 6.87 9.57
C LEU A 7 3.75 6.94 9.37
N ARG A 8 3.22 8.15 9.14
CA ARG A 8 1.81 8.50 8.85
C ARG A 8 0.81 7.49 9.42
N LYS A 9 0.41 7.69 10.68
CA LYS A 9 -0.53 6.82 11.44
C LYS A 9 -1.80 6.44 10.65
N GLY A 10 -2.28 7.31 9.75
CA GLY A 10 -3.53 7.11 9.02
C GLY A 10 -3.48 6.18 7.79
N ARG A 11 -2.35 6.03 7.09
CA ARG A 11 -2.34 5.35 5.77
C ARG A 11 -2.26 3.82 5.84
N ARG A 12 -1.76 3.23 6.93
CA ARG A 12 -1.61 1.76 7.04
C ARG A 12 -2.95 1.05 7.14
N TRP A 13 -3.83 1.57 7.97
CA TRP A 13 -5.18 1.04 8.16
C TRP A 13 -6.05 1.28 6.94
N ALA A 14 -5.89 2.42 6.24
CA ALA A 14 -6.64 2.70 5.02
C ALA A 14 -6.46 1.60 3.96
N TRP A 15 -5.21 1.15 3.72
CA TRP A 15 -4.94 0.07 2.76
C TRP A 15 -5.49 -1.28 3.22
N LEU A 16 -5.43 -1.57 4.52
CA LEU A 16 -5.98 -2.81 5.07
C LEU A 16 -7.51 -2.84 4.98
N VAL A 17 -8.18 -1.73 5.32
CA VAL A 17 -9.64 -1.57 5.20
C VAL A 17 -10.07 -1.67 3.74
N ALA A 18 -9.37 -0.99 2.82
CA ALA A 18 -9.64 -1.10 1.39
C ALA A 18 -9.51 -2.55 0.90
N ALA A 19 -8.46 -3.27 1.33
CA ALA A 19 -8.27 -4.68 1.01
C ALA A 19 -9.45 -5.53 1.55
N LEU A 20 -9.86 -5.34 2.80
CA LEU A 20 -10.99 -6.07 3.38
C LEU A 20 -12.31 -5.81 2.65
N ILE A 21 -12.58 -4.57 2.26
CA ILE A 21 -13.76 -4.21 1.47
C ILE A 21 -13.74 -4.93 0.12
N LEU A 22 -12.60 -4.94 -0.58
CA LEU A 22 -12.46 -5.62 -1.87
C LEU A 22 -12.62 -7.15 -1.75
N LEU A 23 -12.11 -7.74 -0.66
CA LEU A 23 -12.28 -9.16 -0.37
C LEU A 23 -13.77 -9.48 -0.12
N ALA A 24 -14.45 -8.68 0.69
CA ALA A 24 -15.87 -8.83 0.96
C ALA A 24 -16.72 -8.65 -0.32
N ALA A 25 -16.38 -7.66 -1.15
CA ALA A 25 -17.04 -7.44 -2.44
C ALA A 25 -16.82 -8.62 -3.40
N SER A 26 -15.60 -9.17 -3.50
CA SER A 26 -15.31 -10.35 -4.31
C SER A 26 -16.14 -11.57 -3.85
N ALA A 27 -16.22 -11.79 -2.54
CA ALA A 27 -17.05 -12.86 -1.97
C ALA A 27 -18.55 -12.64 -2.26
N GLY A 28 -19.04 -11.41 -2.09
CA GLY A 28 -20.43 -11.04 -2.38
C GLY A 28 -20.81 -11.28 -3.84
N VAL A 29 -19.95 -10.88 -4.79
CA VAL A 29 -20.18 -11.11 -6.22
C VAL A 29 -20.21 -12.61 -6.55
N LYS A 30 -19.36 -13.43 -5.93
CA LYS A 30 -19.41 -14.89 -6.11
C LYS A 30 -20.72 -15.49 -5.61
N ILE A 31 -21.15 -15.12 -4.41
CA ILE A 31 -22.43 -15.61 -3.83
C ILE A 31 -23.60 -15.17 -4.72
N TYR A 32 -23.60 -13.92 -5.18
CA TYR A 32 -24.61 -13.41 -6.09
C TYR A 32 -24.63 -14.16 -7.42
N GLY A 33 -23.46 -14.38 -8.04
CA GLY A 33 -23.33 -15.14 -9.28
C GLY A 33 -23.81 -16.58 -9.18
N ILE A 34 -23.49 -17.27 -8.08
CA ILE A 34 -23.99 -18.63 -7.79
C ILE A 34 -25.52 -18.62 -7.66
N THR A 35 -26.07 -17.62 -6.96
CA THR A 35 -27.52 -17.50 -6.77
C THR A 35 -28.24 -17.25 -8.09
N LEU A 36 -27.71 -16.36 -8.94
CA LEU A 36 -28.23 -16.12 -10.29
C LEU A 36 -28.18 -17.38 -11.15
N ALA A 37 -27.06 -18.09 -11.15
CA ALA A 37 -26.91 -19.32 -11.90
C ALA A 37 -27.87 -20.41 -11.42
N TYR A 38 -28.09 -20.52 -10.11
CA TYR A 38 -29.08 -21.44 -9.53
C TYR A 38 -30.51 -21.11 -9.96
N LEU A 39 -30.88 -19.83 -9.94
CA LEU A 39 -32.19 -19.37 -10.41
C LEU A 39 -32.37 -19.57 -11.92
N GLY A 40 -31.33 -19.30 -12.71
CA GLY A 40 -31.31 -19.52 -14.15
C GLY A 40 -31.45 -21.00 -14.50
N TRP A 41 -30.72 -21.87 -13.79
CA TRP A 41 -30.80 -23.32 -13.95
C TRP A 41 -32.21 -23.86 -13.71
N LYS A 42 -32.86 -23.41 -12.62
CA LYS A 42 -34.24 -23.81 -12.31
C LYS A 42 -35.26 -23.39 -13.36
N ARG A 43 -35.05 -22.28 -14.05
CA ARG A 43 -36.01 -21.71 -15.01
C ARG A 43 -35.80 -22.18 -16.45
N TYR A 44 -34.55 -22.29 -16.87
CA TYR A 44 -34.18 -22.45 -18.28
C TYR A 44 -33.29 -23.68 -18.54
N GLY A 45 -33.00 -24.48 -17.51
CA GLY A 45 -32.11 -25.64 -17.63
C GLY A 45 -30.63 -25.27 -17.67
N ALA A 46 -29.77 -26.26 -17.94
CA ALA A 46 -28.32 -26.13 -17.79
C ALA A 46 -27.66 -25.18 -18.81
N ALA A 47 -28.32 -24.90 -19.94
CA ALA A 47 -27.76 -24.08 -21.02
C ALA A 47 -27.43 -22.64 -20.59
N VAL A 48 -28.19 -22.06 -19.65
CA VAL A 48 -28.06 -20.66 -19.23
C VAL A 48 -27.02 -20.47 -18.11
N VAL A 49 -26.53 -21.56 -17.53
CA VAL A 49 -25.61 -21.55 -16.37
C VAL A 49 -24.25 -20.96 -16.75
N GLY A 50 -23.72 -21.32 -17.93
CA GLY A 50 -22.40 -20.87 -18.38
C GLY A 50 -22.32 -19.37 -18.55
N GLU A 51 -23.26 -18.78 -19.31
CA GLU A 51 -23.30 -17.33 -19.53
C GLU A 51 -23.58 -16.55 -18.24
N SER A 52 -24.45 -17.08 -17.38
CA SER A 52 -24.81 -16.44 -16.10
C SER A 52 -23.65 -16.39 -15.10
N LEU A 53 -22.73 -17.37 -15.16
CA LEU A 53 -21.56 -17.43 -14.26
C LEU A 53 -20.36 -16.66 -14.79
N PHE A 54 -20.23 -16.50 -16.11
CA PHE A 54 -19.04 -15.91 -16.73
C PHE A 54 -18.76 -14.51 -16.21
N TRP A 55 -19.73 -13.59 -16.32
CA TRP A 55 -19.53 -12.19 -15.89
C TRP A 55 -19.28 -12.04 -14.39
N PRO A 56 -20.07 -12.68 -13.48
CA PRO A 56 -19.77 -12.64 -12.05
C PRO A 56 -18.39 -13.18 -11.70
N LEU A 57 -17.93 -14.25 -12.36
CA LEU A 57 -16.59 -14.81 -12.14
C LEU A 57 -15.49 -13.82 -12.55
N VAL A 58 -15.62 -13.18 -13.71
CA VAL A 58 -14.65 -12.17 -14.19
C VAL A 58 -14.57 -10.99 -13.22
N ILE A 59 -15.71 -10.46 -12.77
CA ILE A 59 -15.75 -9.35 -11.81
C ILE A 59 -15.15 -9.78 -10.47
N ALA A 60 -15.53 -10.95 -9.96
CA ALA A 60 -14.99 -11.47 -8.71
C ALA A 60 -13.48 -11.69 -8.76
N ALA A 61 -12.95 -12.17 -9.89
CA ALA A 61 -11.52 -12.34 -10.12
C ALA A 61 -10.79 -10.99 -10.13
N GLY A 62 -11.34 -9.98 -10.82
CA GLY A 62 -10.78 -8.63 -10.83
C GLY A 62 -10.71 -7.97 -9.44
N LEU A 63 -11.79 -8.10 -8.66
CA LEU A 63 -11.82 -7.63 -7.27
C LEU A 63 -10.83 -8.37 -6.38
N PHE A 64 -10.69 -9.68 -6.56
CA PHE A 64 -9.74 -10.50 -5.81
C PHE A 64 -8.28 -10.13 -6.13
N LEU A 65 -7.95 -9.89 -7.40
CA LEU A 65 -6.62 -9.42 -7.79
C LEU A 65 -6.31 -8.05 -7.18
N SER A 66 -7.29 -7.15 -7.17
CA SER A 66 -7.16 -5.84 -6.53
C SER A 66 -6.93 -5.97 -5.02
N PHE A 67 -7.68 -6.87 -4.35
CA PHE A 67 -7.43 -7.22 -2.95
C PHE A 67 -5.97 -7.65 -2.71
N LEU A 68 -5.41 -8.55 -3.54
CA LEU A 68 -4.03 -9.01 -3.39
C LEU A 68 -3.02 -7.85 -3.51
N ILE A 69 -3.25 -6.91 -4.42
CA ILE A 69 -2.40 -5.72 -4.59
C ILE A 69 -2.44 -4.86 -3.31
N PHE A 70 -3.63 -4.50 -2.82
CA PHE A 70 -3.75 -3.66 -1.62
C PHE A 70 -3.28 -4.37 -0.35
N ALA A 71 -3.55 -5.66 -0.21
CA ALA A 71 -3.02 -6.47 0.88
C ALA A 71 -1.50 -6.54 0.85
N GLY A 72 -0.90 -6.70 -0.35
CA GLY A 72 0.55 -6.65 -0.55
C GLY A 72 1.17 -5.30 -0.14
N ILE A 73 0.54 -4.19 -0.52
CA ILE A 73 0.96 -2.83 -0.13
C ILE A 73 0.84 -2.63 1.39
N ALA A 74 -0.28 -3.04 1.99
CA ALA A 74 -0.50 -2.95 3.43
C ALA A 74 0.55 -3.77 4.19
N TYR A 75 0.77 -5.00 3.74
CA TYR A 75 1.77 -5.91 4.30
C TYR A 75 3.18 -5.29 4.17
N ALA A 76 3.57 -4.78 3.00
CA ALA A 76 4.88 -4.20 2.75
C ALA A 76 5.20 -2.99 3.64
N ASN A 77 4.17 -2.23 4.02
CA ASN A 77 4.32 -1.02 4.85
C ASN A 77 4.11 -1.27 6.35
N TRP A 78 3.74 -2.48 6.77
CA TRP A 78 3.39 -2.78 8.17
C TRP A 78 4.57 -2.64 9.14
N VAL A 79 5.76 -3.11 8.72
CA VAL A 79 6.95 -3.22 9.59
C VAL A 79 7.83 -1.96 9.58
N LYS A 80 7.59 -1.04 8.63
CA LYS A 80 8.41 0.16 8.47
C LYS A 80 8.25 1.09 9.69
N ALA A 81 9.34 1.46 10.34
CA ALA A 81 9.35 2.44 11.44
C ALA A 81 10.67 3.22 11.46
N ILE A 82 10.65 4.45 12.00
CA ILE A 82 11.87 5.23 12.26
C ILE A 82 11.93 5.54 13.76
N LEU A 83 13.11 5.38 14.33
CA LEU A 83 13.47 5.81 15.66
C LEU A 83 14.56 6.88 15.54
N LEU A 84 14.31 8.06 16.10
CA LEU A 84 15.30 9.13 16.20
C LEU A 84 15.94 9.13 17.59
N TYR A 85 17.26 9.30 17.63
CA TYR A 85 18.03 9.40 18.87
C TYR A 85 19.15 10.44 18.72
N GLN A 86 19.76 10.83 19.84
CA GLN A 86 20.70 11.96 19.87
C GLN A 86 21.88 11.83 18.89
N ASN A 87 22.37 10.61 18.68
CA ASN A 87 23.55 10.34 17.84
C ASN A 87 23.20 9.82 16.43
N GLY A 88 21.92 9.76 16.05
CA GLY A 88 21.51 9.24 14.75
C GLY A 88 20.03 8.89 14.63
N PHE A 89 19.73 7.98 13.71
CA PHE A 89 18.40 7.42 13.56
C PHE A 89 18.51 5.95 13.17
N ALA A 90 17.51 5.14 13.51
CA ALA A 90 17.40 3.77 13.03
C ALA A 90 16.10 3.62 12.27
N TYR A 91 16.18 3.04 11.08
CA TYR A 91 14.97 2.60 10.39
C TYR A 91 14.82 1.09 10.58
N LYS A 92 13.59 0.67 10.87
CA LYS A 92 13.19 -0.73 10.90
C LYS A 92 12.57 -1.06 9.55
N ASP A 93 13.09 -2.08 8.90
CA ASP A 93 12.45 -2.73 7.77
C ASP A 93 12.17 -4.20 8.11
N ARG A 94 11.87 -5.03 7.11
CA ARG A 94 11.66 -6.46 7.31
C ARG A 94 12.95 -7.26 7.52
N ARG A 95 14.08 -6.74 7.06
CA ARG A 95 15.41 -7.36 7.19
C ARG A 95 16.02 -7.07 8.56
N GLY A 96 15.57 -6.02 9.23
CA GLY A 96 15.86 -5.78 10.62
C GLY A 96 15.88 -4.29 10.95
N LEU A 97 16.65 -3.98 11.99
CA LEU A 97 16.92 -2.61 12.39
C LEU A 97 18.24 -2.16 11.75
N HIS A 98 18.19 -1.04 11.03
CA HIS A 98 19.35 -0.47 10.36
C HIS A 98 19.70 0.88 11.01
N PRO A 99 20.67 0.91 11.94
CA PRO A 99 21.10 2.13 12.59
C PRO A 99 21.99 2.97 11.66
N TRP A 100 21.74 4.27 11.63
CA TRP A 100 22.53 5.29 10.96
C TRP A 100 22.99 6.31 12.00
N ARG A 101 24.29 6.62 12.05
CA ARG A 101 24.83 7.65 12.95
C ARG A 101 24.99 8.96 12.19
N TRP A 102 24.76 10.10 12.84
CA TRP A 102 24.89 11.42 12.19
C TRP A 102 26.27 11.66 11.62
N ARG A 103 27.31 11.19 12.32
CA ARG A 103 28.71 11.29 11.87
C ARG A 103 29.01 10.52 10.57
N ASP A 104 28.20 9.51 10.25
CA ASP A 104 28.37 8.67 9.06
C ASP A 104 27.60 9.25 7.86
N VAL A 105 26.74 10.26 8.08
CA VAL A 105 26.03 10.96 7.01
C VAL A 105 27.03 11.85 6.26
N ALA A 106 27.16 11.60 4.97
CA ALA A 106 28.01 12.38 4.06
C ALA A 106 27.22 13.52 3.40
N ALA A 107 25.98 13.25 2.99
CA ALA A 107 25.15 14.23 2.31
C ALA A 107 23.66 14.05 2.64
N LEU A 108 22.94 15.17 2.63
CA LEU A 108 21.49 15.23 2.65
C LEU A 108 21.03 15.92 1.36
N ARG A 109 20.22 15.24 0.56
CA ARG A 109 19.60 15.80 -0.64
C ARG A 109 18.11 15.98 -0.38
N MET A 110 17.56 17.12 -0.79
CA MET A 110 16.13 17.37 -0.73
C MET A 110 15.63 17.65 -2.15
N ALA A 111 14.58 16.94 -2.55
CA ALA A 111 13.82 17.21 -3.75
C ALA A 111 12.40 17.62 -3.33
N VAL A 112 11.93 18.75 -3.86
CA VAL A 112 10.60 19.28 -3.60
C VAL A 112 9.85 19.32 -4.92
N THR A 113 8.76 18.56 -5.01
CA THR A 113 7.87 18.57 -6.16
C THR A 113 6.61 19.33 -5.79
N ARG A 114 6.38 20.49 -6.40
CA ARG A 114 5.14 21.26 -6.24
C ARG A 114 4.05 20.66 -7.13
N HIS A 115 2.85 20.53 -6.59
CA HIS A 115 1.66 20.07 -7.30
C HIS A 115 0.72 21.25 -7.54
N ASP A 116 0.59 21.65 -8.79
CA ASP A 116 -0.31 22.73 -9.20
C ASP A 116 -1.46 22.13 -10.04
N VAL A 117 -2.70 22.50 -9.71
CA VAL A 117 -3.91 22.11 -10.46
C VAL A 117 -4.58 23.40 -10.92
N PHE A 118 -4.72 23.57 -12.24
CA PHE A 118 -5.20 24.81 -12.86
C PHE A 118 -4.45 26.08 -12.40
N GLY A 119 -3.14 25.97 -12.16
CA GLY A 119 -2.31 27.08 -11.68
C GLY A 119 -2.47 27.42 -10.19
N ILE A 120 -3.31 26.68 -9.46
CA ILE A 120 -3.46 26.80 -8.02
C ILE A 120 -2.58 25.75 -7.34
N ASN A 121 -1.74 26.20 -6.41
CA ASN A 121 -0.89 25.30 -5.62
C ASN A 121 -1.76 24.44 -4.71
N THR A 122 -1.76 23.13 -4.97
CA THR A 122 -2.52 22.11 -4.22
C THR A 122 -1.68 21.38 -3.18
N GLY A 123 -0.35 21.60 -3.18
CA GLY A 123 0.56 21.03 -2.20
C GLY A 123 1.97 20.82 -2.74
N ALA A 124 2.84 20.28 -1.90
CA ALA A 124 4.19 19.89 -2.28
C ALA A 124 4.53 18.51 -1.70
N THR A 125 5.21 17.68 -2.49
CA THR A 125 5.82 16.43 -2.02
C THR A 125 7.30 16.67 -1.73
N HIS A 126 7.72 16.29 -0.52
CA HIS A 126 9.12 16.39 -0.09
C HIS A 126 9.75 15.00 -0.11
N ALA A 127 10.91 14.93 -0.74
CA ALA A 127 11.74 13.75 -0.84
C ALA A 127 13.11 14.07 -0.26
N TYR A 128 13.47 13.42 0.85
CA TYR A 128 14.79 13.59 1.47
C TYR A 128 15.61 12.33 1.23
N THR A 129 16.83 12.47 0.74
CA THR A 129 17.75 11.34 0.57
C THR A 129 18.97 11.56 1.43
N VAL A 130 19.20 10.64 2.36
CA VAL A 130 20.40 10.62 3.20
C VAL A 130 21.41 9.68 2.56
N GLU A 131 22.64 10.15 2.37
CA GLU A 131 23.75 9.36 1.83
C GLU A 131 24.82 9.20 2.90
N ASN A 132 25.23 7.97 3.17
CA ASN A 132 26.31 7.64 4.10
C ASN A 132 27.66 7.73 3.37
N ARG A 133 28.75 7.99 4.09
CA ARG A 133 30.14 7.88 3.61
C ARG A 133 30.46 6.52 2.95
N SER A 134 29.76 5.45 3.32
CA SER A 134 29.88 4.14 2.65
C SER A 134 29.17 4.06 1.28
N GLY A 135 28.57 5.16 0.78
CA GLY A 135 27.82 5.19 -0.47
C GLY A 135 26.39 4.64 -0.39
N ASN A 136 25.96 4.18 0.79
CA ASN A 136 24.59 3.74 1.01
C ASN A 136 23.63 4.94 0.98
N ARG A 137 22.50 4.79 0.29
CA ARG A 137 21.47 5.82 0.17
C ARG A 137 20.18 5.37 0.85
N LEU A 138 19.54 6.29 1.54
CA LEU A 138 18.23 6.10 2.16
C LEU A 138 17.30 7.22 1.73
N ALA A 139 16.30 6.89 0.91
CA ALA A 139 15.25 7.83 0.52
C ALA A 139 14.15 7.86 1.59
N LEU A 140 14.16 8.94 2.36
CA LEU A 140 13.12 9.40 3.26
C LEU A 140 12.10 10.25 2.48
N ASN A 141 11.25 9.60 1.69
CA ASN A 141 10.06 10.25 1.14
C ASN A 141 8.94 10.21 2.19
N ASP A 142 7.87 10.98 1.97
CA ASP A 142 6.58 10.82 2.68
C ASP A 142 6.03 9.37 2.68
N SER A 143 6.61 8.51 1.84
CA SER A 143 6.61 7.05 1.96
C SER A 143 7.98 6.51 1.57
N PHE A 144 8.69 5.83 2.47
CA PHE A 144 9.96 5.15 2.16
C PHE A 144 9.88 4.31 0.89
N SER A 145 10.50 4.80 -0.19
CA SER A 145 10.86 4.02 -1.37
C SER A 145 12.30 3.53 -1.18
N ARG A 146 12.53 2.28 -1.58
CA ARG A 146 13.81 1.60 -1.46
C ARG A 146 14.74 2.01 -2.59
#